data_AF-A0A3D3WF85-F1
#
_entry.id   AF-A0A3D3WF85-F1
#
_cell.length_a   1.000
_cell.length_b   1.000
_cell.length_c   1.000
_cell.angle_alpha   90.00
_cell.angle_beta   90.00
_cell.angle_gamma   90.00
#
_symmetry.space_group_name_H-M   'P 1'
#
loop_
_entity.id
_entity.type
_entity.pdbx_description
1 polymer ?
#
loop_
_entity_poly.entity_id
_entity_poly.type
_entity_poly.pdbx_seq_one_letter_code
_entity_poly.pdbx_strand_id
1 'polypeptide(L)' 'MSYKSDIEIAREAKKKPIQEIGEKLGIPYEHLLPFGHDKAKVSEPFIKSLDGHENGKLILVTAINPTPAGEGKTTTT' A
#
# COMPACT_ATOMS: atom_id res chain seq x y z
N MET A 1 -1.15 26.61 15.51
CA MET A 1 -0.41 25.76 14.55
C MET A 1 -1.29 25.58 13.32
N SER A 2 -0.73 25.63 12.11
CA SER A 2 -1.45 25.33 10.89
C SER A 2 -1.00 23.96 10.39
N TYR A 3 -1.96 23.06 10.17
CA TYR A 3 -1.70 21.79 9.49
C TYR A 3 -2.05 21.94 8.02
N LYS A 4 -1.29 21.27 7.15
CA LYS A 4 -1.66 21.14 5.75
C LYS A 4 -2.86 20.19 5.64
N SER A 5 -3.70 20.41 4.65
CA SER A 5 -4.74 19.45 4.27
C SER A 5 -4.13 18.17 3.70
N ASP A 6 -4.85 17.05 3.79
CA ASP A 6 -4.39 15.75 3.28
C ASP A 6 -4.01 15.81 1.80
N ILE A 7 -4.74 16.59 1.00
CA ILE A 7 -4.46 16.74 -0.44
C ILE A 7 -3.18 17.54 -0.71
N GLU A 8 -2.86 18.53 0.12
CA GLU A 8 -1.59 19.27 0.02
C GLU A 8 -0.42 18.36 0.36
N ILE A 9 -0.54 17.58 1.45
CA ILE A 9 0.47 16.58 1.84
C ILE A 9 0.66 15.55 0.72
N ALA A 10 -0.41 15.03 0.14
CA ALA A 10 -0.35 14.04 -0.93
C ALA A 10 0.27 14.57 -2.24
N ARG A 11 0.04 15.85 -2.56
CA ARG A 11 0.61 16.49 -3.76
C ARG A 11 2.09 16.81 -3.60
N GLU A 12 2.54 17.14 -2.39
CA GLU A 12 3.96 17.39 -2.09
C GLU A 12 4.79 16.12 -1.94
N ALA A 13 4.14 14.96 -1.76
CA ALA A 13 4.82 13.68 -1.58
C ALA A 13 5.69 13.31 -2.78
N LYS A 14 6.97 13.06 -2.53
CA LYS A 14 7.94 12.54 -3.51
C LYS A 14 7.75 11.04 -3.67
N LYS A 15 6.77 10.64 -4.48
CA LYS A 15 6.46 9.23 -4.75
C LYS A 15 7.61 8.55 -5.50
N LYS A 16 7.92 7.32 -5.10
CA LYS A 16 8.86 6.47 -5.84
C LYS A 16 8.17 5.82 -7.03
N PRO A 17 8.89 5.55 -8.12
CA PRO A 17 8.42 4.68 -9.19
C PRO A 17 7.95 3.33 -8.62
N ILE A 18 6.85 2.81 -9.15
CA ILE A 18 6.27 1.54 -8.69
C ILE A 18 7.23 0.36 -8.91
N GLN A 19 8.13 0.46 -9.89
CA GLN A 19 9.18 -0.53 -10.16
C GLN A 19 10.16 -0.65 -8.99
N GLU A 20 10.58 0.48 -8.40
CA GLU A 20 11.46 0.47 -7.22
C GLU A 20 10.78 -0.17 -6.00
N ILE A 21 9.45 -0.06 -5.89
CA ILE A 21 8.67 -0.71 -4.83
C ILE A 21 8.58 -2.21 -5.07
N GLY A 22 8.37 -2.64 -6.33
CA GLY A 22 8.36 -4.05 -6.71
C GLY A 22 9.69 -4.74 -6.41
N GLU A 23 10.80 -4.12 -6.79
CA GLU A 23 12.16 -4.64 -6.54
C GLU A 23 12.41 -4.88 -5.05
N LYS A 24 12.02 -3.94 -4.18
CA LYS A 24 12.14 -4.07 -2.72
C LYS A 24 11.35 -5.24 -2.13
N LEU A 25 10.26 -5.64 -2.80
CA LEU A 25 9.42 -6.76 -2.40
C LEU A 25 9.78 -8.06 -3.13
N GLY A 26 10.84 -8.04 -3.94
CA GLY A 26 11.26 -9.20 -4.73
C GLY A 26 10.28 -9.56 -5.85
N ILE A 27 9.52 -8.59 -6.35
CA ILE A 27 8.57 -8.78 -7.47
C ILE A 27 9.29 -8.43 -8.78
N PRO A 28 9.53 -9.40 -9.68
CA PRO A 28 10.15 -9.15 -10.98
C PRO A 28 9.29 -8.24 -11.86
N TYR A 29 9.96 -7.50 -12.75
CA TYR A 29 9.29 -6.50 -13.61
C TYR A 29 8.24 -7.11 -14.54
N GLU A 30 8.48 -8.31 -15.07
CA GLU A 30 7.56 -9.06 -15.93
C GLU A 30 6.23 -9.40 -15.24
N HIS A 31 6.21 -9.42 -13.91
CA HIS A 31 5.04 -9.70 -13.09
C HIS A 31 4.36 -8.43 -12.56
N LEU A 32 4.87 -7.24 -12.91
CA LEU A 32 4.37 -5.95 -12.48
C LEU A 32 3.79 -5.18 -13.68
N LEU A 33 2.46 -5.15 -13.81
CA LEU A 33 1.76 -4.49 -14.92
C LEU A 33 1.48 -3.01 -14.56
N PRO A 34 2.24 -2.03 -15.07
CA PRO A 34 2.17 -0.65 -14.60
C PRO A 34 0.96 0.12 -15.18
N PHE A 35 0.39 1.00 -14.37
CA PHE A 35 -0.66 1.96 -14.73
C PHE A 35 -0.17 3.36 -14.40
N GLY A 36 0.66 3.91 -15.29
CA GLY A 36 1.47 5.10 -15.00
C GLY A 36 2.70 4.75 -14.18
N HIS A 37 3.21 5.72 -13.42
CA HIS A 37 4.51 5.61 -12.75
C HIS A 37 4.46 5.07 -11.32
N ASP A 38 3.32 5.14 -10.65
CA ASP A 38 3.19 4.93 -9.19
C ASP A 38 2.15 3.86 -8.82
N LYS A 39 1.63 3.13 -9.80
CA LYS A 39 0.61 2.08 -9.62
C LYS A 39 0.88 0.94 -10.59
N ALA A 40 0.59 -0.28 -10.14
CA ALA A 40 0.68 -1.47 -10.97
C ALA A 40 -0.28 -2.56 -10.45
N LYS A 41 -0.64 -3.50 -11.32
CA LYS A 41 -1.22 -4.80 -10.92
C LYS A 41 -0.09 -5.83 -10.80
N VAL A 42 -0.21 -6.74 -9.84
CA VAL A 42 0.68 -7.91 -9.74
C VAL A 42 0.03 -9.08 -10.47
N SER A 43 0.80 -9.80 -11.27
CA SER A 43 0.30 -10.92 -12.06
C SER A 43 -0.09 -12.11 -11.19
N GLU A 44 -1.17 -12.83 -11.58
CA GLU A 44 -1.61 -14.05 -10.91
C GLU A 44 -0.53 -15.17 -10.87
N PRO A 45 0.26 -15.42 -11.94
CA PRO A 45 1.30 -16.44 -11.90
C PRO A 45 2.34 -16.22 -10.79
N PHE A 46 2.73 -14.96 -10.56
CA PHE A 46 3.66 -14.63 -9.48
C PHE A 46 3.04 -14.92 -8.11
N ILE A 47 1.77 -14.56 -7.91
CA ILE A 47 1.07 -14.84 -6.64
C ILE A 47 1.03 -16.36 -6.37
N LYS A 48 0.70 -17.17 -7.38
CA LYS A 48 0.70 -18.64 -7.27
C LYS A 48 2.09 -19.21 -7.01
N SER A 49 3.15 -18.58 -7.52
CA SER A 49 4.52 -19.04 -7.25
C SER A 49 4.95 -18.90 -5.79
N LEU A 50 4.21 -18.13 -4.98
CA LEU A 50 4.46 -17.98 -3.55
C LEU A 50 3.77 -19.06 -2.71
N ASP A 51 2.99 -19.97 -3.31
CA ASP A 51 2.35 -21.06 -2.59
C ASP A 51 3.39 -21.94 -1.88
N GLY A 52 3.17 -22.20 -0.59
CA GLY A 52 4.09 -22.95 0.26
C GLY A 52 5.14 -22.10 0.98
N HIS A 53 5.25 -20.80 0.69
CA HIS A 53 6.00 -19.87 1.53
C HIS A 53 5.30 -19.69 2.88
N GLU A 54 6.07 -19.44 3.93
CA GLU A 54 5.50 -19.07 5.24
C GLU A 54 4.77 -17.74 5.15
N ASN A 55 3.54 -17.71 5.67
CA ASN A 55 2.78 -16.47 5.76
C ASN A 55 3.44 -15.49 6.73
N GLY A 56 3.40 -14.20 6.36
CA GLY A 56 3.70 -13.11 7.28
C GLY A 56 2.72 -13.05 8.46
N LYS A 57 2.96 -12.14 9.40
CA LYS A 57 2.04 -11.93 10.53
C LYS A 57 0.80 -11.18 10.05
N LEU A 58 -0.39 -11.73 10.32
CA LEU A 58 -1.66 -11.06 10.08
C LEU A 58 -2.06 -10.26 11.33
N ILE A 59 -2.11 -8.93 11.19
CA ILE A 59 -2.51 -8.01 12.27
C ILE A 59 -3.85 -7.38 11.89
N LEU A 60 -4.89 -7.68 12.65
CA LEU A 60 -6.21 -7.11 12.47
C LEU A 60 -6.35 -5.84 13.32
N VAL A 61 -6.49 -4.69 12.66
CA VAL A 61 -6.79 -3.40 13.32
C VAL A 61 -8.31 -3.19 13.33
N THR A 62 -8.88 -2.98 14.51
CA THR A 62 -10.31 -2.68 14.70
C THR A 62 -10.49 -1.39 15.50
N ALA A 63 -11.72 -0.88 15.54
CA ALA A 63 -12.10 0.28 16.33
C ALA A 63 -13.42 0.00 17.07
N ILE A 64 -13.73 0.87 18.02
CA ILE A 64 -15.06 0.92 18.65
C ILE A 64 -16.14 1.32 17.62
N ASN A 65 -17.40 1.31 18.04
CA ASN A 65 -18.49 1.81 17.21
C ASN A 65 -18.22 3.25 16.75
N PRO A 66 -18.42 3.57 15.46
CA PRO A 66 -18.16 4.90 14.94
C PRO A 66 -18.97 5.98 15.67
N THR A 67 -18.32 7.10 15.94
CA THR A 67 -18.90 8.31 16.54
C THR A 67 -18.67 9.51 15.63
N PRO A 68 -19.41 10.62 15.80
CA PRO A 68 -19.18 11.84 15.03
C PRO A 68 -17.78 12.45 15.21
N ALA A 69 -17.06 12.10 16.29
CA ALA A 69 -15.71 12.59 16.54
C ALA A 69 -14.67 11.97 15.57
N GLY A 70 -14.96 10.78 15.04
CA GLY A 70 -14.06 10.03 14.17
C GLY A 70 -12.95 9.30 14.95
N GLU A 71 -12.79 8.01 14.65
CA GLU A 71 -11.88 7.13 15.40
C GLU A 71 -10.51 6.97 14.72
N GLY A 72 -10.36 7.47 13.49
CA GLY A 72 -9.08 7.46 12.78
C GLY A 72 -8.56 6.07 12.38
N LYS A 73 -9.41 5.04 12.34
CA LYS A 73 -9.02 3.63 12.08
C LYS A 73 -8.05 3.46 10.90
N THR A 74 -8.37 4.01 9.73
CA THR A 74 -7.52 3.85 8.52
C THR A 74 -6.19 4.60 8.61
N THR A 75 -6.12 5.66 9.41
CA THR A 75 -4.86 6.39 9.66
C THR A 75 -3.94 5.59 10.57
N THR A 76 -4.47 4.68 11.38
CA THR A 76 -3.70 3.83 12.32
C THR A 76 -3.21 2.50 11.73
N THR A 77 -3.91 1.94 10.72
CA THR A 77 -3.52 0.68 10.04
C THR A 77 -2.12 0.75 9.44
#